data_AF-A0A6L8U0Q6-F1
#
_entry.id   AF-A0A6L8U0Q6-F1
#
_cell.length_a   1.000
_cell.length_b   1.000
_cell.length_c   1.000
_cell.angle_alpha   90.00
_cell.angle_beta   90.00
_cell.angle_gamma   90.00
#
_symmetry.space_group_name_H-M   'P 1'
#
loop_
_entity.id
_entity.type
_entity.pdbx_description
1 polymer ?
#
loop_
_entity_poly.entity_id
_entity_poly.type
_entity_poly.pdbx_seq_one_letter_code
_entity_poly.pdbx_strand_id
1 'polypeptide(L)' 'MAGPNRRSPARVAPQAHKINHRITARVVRVVGEGIETAVMSIQDALKLADQRELDLVEISP' A
#
# COMPACT_ATOMS: atom_id res chain seq x y z
N MET A 1 23.90 40.30 -15.67
CA MET A 1 22.86 40.16 -14.63
C MET A 1 22.09 38.88 -14.93
N ALA A 2 22.51 37.74 -14.38
CA ALA A 2 21.85 36.45 -14.58
C ALA A 2 21.16 36.06 -13.27
N GLY A 3 19.83 36.10 -13.25
CA GLY A 3 19.03 35.75 -12.08
C GLY A 3 19.13 34.26 -11.75
N PRO A 4 18.99 33.86 -10.48
CA PRO A 4 19.12 32.46 -10.10
C PRO A 4 17.92 31.67 -10.60
N ASN A 5 18.16 30.72 -11.51
CA ASN A 5 17.19 29.74 -11.94
C ASN A 5 16.92 28.76 -10.79
N ARG A 6 16.02 29.15 -9.88
CA ARG A 6 15.48 28.27 -8.83
C ARG A 6 14.53 27.28 -9.49
N ARG A 7 15.09 26.25 -10.14
CA ARG A 7 14.36 25.02 -10.40
C ARG A 7 14.07 24.39 -9.05
N SER A 8 12.92 24.74 -8.49
CA SER A 8 12.35 24.01 -7.36
C SER A 8 12.36 22.54 -7.73
N PRO A 9 13.00 21.64 -6.96
CA PRO A 9 12.88 20.22 -7.21
C PRO A 9 11.39 19.92 -7.06
N ALA A 10 10.75 19.49 -8.15
CA ALA A 10 9.40 18.97 -8.09
C ALA A 10 9.42 17.92 -6.98
N ARG A 11 8.71 18.20 -5.89
CA ARG A 11 8.64 17.31 -4.74
C ARG A 11 8.16 15.98 -5.29
N VAL A 12 9.08 15.00 -5.39
CA VAL A 12 8.74 13.64 -5.79
C VAL A 12 7.80 13.16 -4.71
N ALA A 13 6.50 13.21 -5.00
CA ALA A 13 5.51 12.68 -4.09
C ALA A 13 5.82 11.18 -3.96
N PRO A 14 5.96 10.65 -2.74
CA PRO A 14 6.12 9.22 -2.56
C PRO A 14 4.94 8.54 -3.27
N GLN A 15 5.22 7.52 -4.07
CA GLN A 15 4.16 6.74 -4.73
C GLN A 15 3.25 6.19 -3.63
N ALA A 16 1.98 6.60 -3.64
CA ALA A 16 1.04 6.14 -2.65
C ALA A 16 0.75 4.66 -2.87
N HIS A 17 0.94 3.85 -1.83
CA HIS A 17 0.55 2.45 -1.85
C HIS A 17 -0.96 2.31 -2.03
N LYS A 18 -1.37 1.26 -2.75
CA LYS A 18 -2.79 0.88 -2.80
C LYS A 18 -3.18 0.27 -1.46
N ILE A 19 -4.36 0.66 -0.96
CA ILE A 19 -4.88 0.18 0.31
C ILE A 19 -6.29 -0.38 0.12
N ASN A 20 -6.64 -1.39 0.91
CA ASN A 20 -7.98 -1.98 0.98
C ASN A 20 -8.54 -2.30 -0.41
N HIS A 21 -9.70 -1.73 -0.75
CA HIS A 21 -10.38 -1.93 -2.04
C HIS A 21 -9.62 -1.36 -3.26
N ARG A 22 -8.54 -0.60 -3.06
CA ARG A 22 -7.68 -0.13 -4.15
C ARG A 22 -6.71 -1.22 -4.62
N ILE A 23 -6.52 -2.29 -3.84
CA ILE A 23 -5.65 -3.42 -4.19
C ILE A 23 -6.35 -4.25 -5.26
N THR A 24 -5.65 -4.47 -6.38
CA THR A 24 -6.22 -5.11 -7.58
C THR A 24 -5.81 -6.57 -7.74
N ALA A 25 -4.89 -7.06 -6.92
CA ALA A 25 -4.45 -8.45 -6.95
C ALA A 25 -5.60 -9.39 -6.58
N ARG A 26 -5.70 -10.53 -7.28
CA ARG A 26 -6.72 -11.55 -6.96
C ARG A 26 -6.34 -12.38 -5.73
N VAL A 27 -5.04 -12.60 -5.56
CA VAL A 27 -4.44 -13.41 -4.50
C VAL A 27 -3.31 -12.60 -3.89
N VAL A 28 -3.26 -12.56 -2.56
CA VAL A 28 -2.28 -11.77 -1.80
C VAL A 28 -1.62 -12.63 -0.74
N ARG A 29 -0.35 -12.34 -0.43
CA ARG A 29 0.32 -12.86 0.76
C ARG A 29 0.18 -11.84 1.88
N VAL A 30 -0.54 -12.19 2.92
CA VAL A 30 -0.76 -11.33 4.08
C VAL A 30 0.38 -11.51 5.07
N VAL A 31 0.93 -10.40 5.54
CA VAL A 31 1.98 -10.31 6.56
C VAL A 31 1.52 -9.29 7.60
N GLY A 32 1.76 -9.55 8.89
CA GLY A 32 1.32 -8.65 9.95
C GLY A 32 1.73 -9.13 11.35
N GLU A 33 1.42 -8.32 12.35
CA GLU A 33 1.69 -8.65 13.75
C GLU A 33 0.69 -9.69 14.27
N GLY A 34 1.19 -10.76 14.90
CA GLY A 34 0.34 -11.82 15.45
C GLY A 34 -0.46 -12.60 14.39
N ILE A 35 0.03 -12.65 13.14
CA ILE A 35 -0.53 -13.47 12.07
C ILE A 35 0.59 -14.25 11.37
N GLU A 36 0.39 -15.55 11.21
CA GLU A 36 1.26 -16.36 10.36
C GLU A 36 1.10 -15.96 8.90
N THR A 37 2.22 -15.84 8.19
CA THR A 37 2.20 -15.42 6.79
C THR A 37 1.45 -16.45 5.93
N ALA A 38 0.38 -16.01 5.28
CA ALA A 38 -0.48 -16.89 4.50
C ALA A 38 -0.86 -16.25 3.17
N VAL A 39 -1.04 -17.09 2.14
CA VAL A 39 -1.53 -16.68 0.83
C VAL A 39 -3.04 -16.91 0.79
N MET A 40 -3.82 -15.88 0.48
CA MET A 40 -5.28 -15.93 0.47
C MET A 40 -5.88 -15.03 -0.61
N SER A 41 -7.19 -15.15 -0.83
CA SER A 41 -7.89 -14.24 -1.72
C SER A 41 -7.89 -12.81 -1.16
N ILE A 42 -7.93 -11.81 -2.04
CA ILE A 42 -8.05 -10.41 -1.59
C ILE A 42 -9.31 -10.18 -0.75
N GLN A 43 -10.40 -10.90 -1.04
CA GLN A 43 -11.64 -10.80 -0.29
C GLN A 43 -11.48 -11.30 1.15
N ASP A 44 -10.77 -12.40 1.36
CA ASP A 44 -10.52 -12.93 2.69
C ASP A 44 -9.55 -12.06 3.47
N ALA A 45 -8.53 -11.51 2.80
CA ALA A 45 -7.61 -10.55 3.40
C ALA A 45 -8.32 -9.28 3.87
N LEU A 46 -9.27 -8.76 3.09
CA LEU A 46 -10.08 -7.59 3.47
C LEU A 46 -10.98 -7.90 4.68
N LYS A 47 -11.63 -9.07 4.72
CA LYS A 47 -12.43 -9.48 5.89
C LYS A 47 -11.57 -9.61 7.14
N LEU A 48 -10.37 -10.17 7.01
CA LEU A 48 -9.44 -10.32 8.12
C LEU A 48 -8.95 -8.97 8.65
N ALA A 49 -8.68 -8.03 7.74
CA ALA A 49 -8.33 -6.66 8.08
C ALA A 49 -9.47 -5.96 8.82
N ASP A 50 -10.71 -6.08 8.32
CA ASP A 50 -11.92 -5.54 8.95
C ASP A 50 -12.17 -6.12 10.35
N GLN A 51 -12.07 -7.44 10.52
CA GLN A 51 -12.21 -8.12 11.82
C GLN A 51 -11.20 -7.67 12.88
N ARG A 52 -10.03 -7.21 12.44
CA ARG A 52 -8.94 -6.75 13.30
C ARG A 52 -8.85 -5.23 13.37
N GLU A 53 -9.76 -4.51 12.70
CA GLU A 53 -9.74 -3.05 12.58
C GLU A 53 -8.40 -2.52 12.01
N LEU A 54 -7.84 -3.22 11.01
CA LEU A 54 -6.58 -2.90 10.34
C LEU A 54 -6.81 -2.53 8.87
N ASP A 55 -5.85 -1.83 8.28
CA ASP A 55 -5.80 -1.56 6.85
C ASP A 55 -4.86 -2.55 6.12
N LEU A 56 -5.29 -3.00 4.94
CA LEU A 56 -4.44 -3.79 4.05
C LEU A 56 -3.65 -2.87 3.12
N VAL A 57 -2.32 -2.99 3.08
CA VAL A 57 -1.44 -2.16 2.26
C VAL A 57 -0.66 -3.01 1.25
N GLU A 58 -0.69 -2.62 -0.03
CA GLU A 58 0.09 -3.26 -1.09
C GLU A 58 1.56 -2.80 -1.04
N ILE A 59 2.45 -3.68 -0.56
CA ILE A 59 3.90 -3.44 -0.52
C ILE A 59 4.63 -3.89 -1.80
N SER A 60 4.02 -4.80 -2.57
CA SER A 60 4.52 -5.27 -3.87
C SER A 60 3.33 -5.60 -4.77
N PRO A 61 3.21 -4.98 -5.96
CA PRO A 61 2.22 -5.36 -6.97
C PRO A 61 2.54 -6.70 -7.63
#